data_AF-A0A8T4EGW5-F1
#
_entry.id   AF-A0A8T4EGW5-F1
#
_cell.length_a   1.000
_cell.length_b   1.000
_cell.length_c   1.000
_cell.angle_alpha   90.00
_cell.angle_beta   90.00
_cell.angle_gamma   90.00
#
_symmetry.space_group_name_H-M   'P 1'
#
loop_
_entity.id
_entity.type
_entity.pdbx_description
1 polymer ?
#
loop_
_entity_poly.entity_id
_entity_poly.type
_entity_poly.pdbx_seq_one_letter_code
_entity_poly.pdbx_strand_id
1 'polypeptide(L)'
;MSEQVGNKNIDAVFGASTISLLVFGIIFILGLGEFTTVVLFIFWPLVGTLWVVTFIIFLFSRVNKSREENLDLDEILEEVQETIYEPTPDTSFVIPSFCPYCREPVILEEIDWIRSDEFLCRFCGKTISVKIK
;
A
#
# COMPACT_ATOMS: atom_id res chain seq x y z
N MET A 1 -7.02 3.47 14.10
CA MET A 1 -5.75 4.07 14.58
C MET A 1 -4.63 3.02 14.77
N SER A 2 -4.86 1.76 14.42
CA SER A 2 -3.94 0.61 14.54
C SER A 2 -2.96 0.45 13.35
N GLU A 3 -3.31 0.94 12.16
CA GLU A 3 -2.47 0.75 10.96
C GLU A 3 -1.14 1.51 10.96
N GLN A 4 -1.03 2.63 11.68
CA GLN A 4 0.22 3.40 11.72
C GLN A 4 1.32 2.75 12.57
N VAL A 5 1.00 1.81 13.46
CA VAL A 5 2.00 1.16 14.33
C VAL A 5 2.71 0.02 13.59
N GLY A 6 2.01 -0.70 12.71
CA GLY A 6 2.59 -1.78 11.92
C GLY A 6 3.64 -1.30 10.91
N ASN A 7 3.39 -0.19 10.23
CA ASN A 7 4.28 0.29 9.17
C ASN A 7 5.60 0.87 9.72
N LYS A 8 5.55 1.55 10.87
CA LYS A 8 6.74 2.15 11.52
C LYS A 8 7.78 1.11 11.94
N ASN A 9 7.33 -0.06 12.38
CA ASN A 9 8.24 -1.14 12.77
C ASN A 9 8.92 -1.79 11.56
N ILE A 10 8.21 -1.88 10.43
CA ILE A 10 8.76 -2.45 9.19
C ILE A 10 9.81 -1.50 8.60
N ASP A 11 9.51 -0.20 8.53
CA ASP A 11 10.46 0.81 8.02
C ASP A 11 11.74 0.89 8.86
N ALA A 12 11.63 0.74 10.19
CA ALA A 12 12.77 0.69 11.09
C ALA A 12 13.66 -0.56 10.86
N VAL A 13 13.06 -1.73 10.60
CA VAL A 13 13.79 -2.97 10.32
C VAL A 13 14.52 -2.90 8.98
N PHE A 14 13.91 -2.33 7.95
CA PHE A 14 14.57 -2.12 6.65
C PHE A 14 15.68 -1.06 6.73
N GLY A 15 15.48 0.01 7.51
CA GLY A 15 16.51 1.01 7.77
C GLY A 15 17.74 0.42 8.47
N ALA A 16 17.54 -0.40 9.51
CA ALA A 16 18.64 -1.05 10.21
C ALA A 16 19.40 -2.05 9.32
N SER A 17 18.69 -2.79 8.45
CA SER A 17 19.31 -3.75 7.53
C SER A 17 20.15 -3.07 6.44
N THR A 18 19.68 -1.95 5.89
CA THR A 18 20.40 -1.22 4.82
C THR A 18 21.65 -0.54 5.35
N ILE A 19 21.60 0.05 6.54
CA ILE A 19 22.76 0.64 7.21
C ILE A 19 23.81 -0.44 7.51
N SER A 20 23.39 -1.62 7.98
CA SER A 20 24.30 -2.73 8.26
C SER A 20 25.04 -3.22 7.01
N LEU A 21 24.35 -3.34 5.87
CA LEU A 21 24.96 -3.68 4.57
C LEU A 21 25.98 -2.62 4.11
N LEU A 22 25.68 -1.34 4.33
CA LEU A 22 26.52 -0.22 3.92
C LEU A 22 27.82 -0.16 4.72
N VAL A 23 27.73 -0.29 6.05
CA VAL A 23 28.89 -0.40 6.94
C VAL A 23 29.76 -1.60 6.57
N PHE A 24 29.12 -2.73 6.24
CA PHE A 24 29.82 -3.94 5.83
C PHE A 24 30.58 -3.75 4.50
N GLY A 25 29.96 -3.07 3.52
CA GLY A 25 30.61 -2.72 2.25
C GLY A 25 31.83 -1.82 2.44
N ILE A 26 31.77 -0.87 3.38
CA ILE A 26 32.91 0.02 3.69
C ILE A 26 34.07 -0.78 4.30
N ILE A 27 33.81 -1.72 5.22
CA ILE A 27 34.85 -2.58 5.82
C ILE A 27 35.53 -3.44 4.76
N PHE A 28 34.78 -3.92 3.77
CA PHE A 28 35.31 -4.69 2.63
C PHE A 28 36.24 -3.85 1.74
N ILE A 29 35.87 -2.60 1.46
CA ILE A 29 36.67 -1.67 0.63
C ILE A 29 37.98 -1.27 1.35
N LEU A 30 37.99 -1.21 2.68
CA LEU A 30 39.16 -0.81 3.48
C LEU A 30 40.30 -1.85 3.54
N GLY A 31 40.20 -2.97 2.80
CA GLY A 31 41.37 -3.85 2.60
C GLY A 31 41.68 -4.79 3.77
N LEU A 32 40.75 -4.98 4.71
CA LEU A 32 40.73 -6.14 5.63
C LEU A 32 40.33 -7.46 4.90
N GLY A 33 40.47 -7.48 3.57
CA GLY A 33 39.81 -8.34 2.59
C GLY A 33 40.18 -9.82 2.68
N GLU A 34 41.40 -10.15 3.07
CA GLU A 34 41.89 -11.53 2.99
C GLU A 34 41.25 -12.45 4.05
N PHE A 35 41.07 -11.95 5.28
CA PHE A 35 40.35 -12.68 6.32
C PHE A 35 38.83 -12.55 6.17
N THR A 36 38.37 -11.39 5.69
CA THR A 36 36.93 -11.14 5.55
C THR A 36 36.32 -11.95 4.41
N THR A 37 37.02 -12.20 3.30
CA THR A 37 36.50 -13.00 2.16
C THR A 37 36.19 -14.45 2.52
N VAL A 38 37.06 -15.12 3.28
CA VAL A 38 36.84 -16.52 3.72
C VAL A 38 35.65 -16.61 4.67
N VAL A 39 35.58 -15.70 5.64
CA VAL A 39 34.45 -15.60 6.57
C VAL A 39 33.18 -15.28 5.79
N LEU A 40 33.24 -14.34 4.83
CA LEU A 40 32.09 -13.97 3.99
C LEU A 40 31.55 -15.17 3.23
N PHE A 41 32.40 -16.00 2.64
CA PHE A 41 31.96 -17.15 1.85
C PHE A 41 31.16 -18.16 2.69
N ILE A 42 31.51 -18.29 3.97
CA ILE A 42 30.82 -19.16 4.93
C ILE A 42 29.48 -18.54 5.37
N PHE A 43 29.45 -17.22 5.63
CA PHE A 43 28.26 -16.52 6.11
C PHE A 43 27.31 -16.06 4.98
N TRP A 44 27.78 -15.99 3.74
CA TRP A 44 27.00 -15.60 2.56
C TRP A 44 25.71 -16.42 2.39
N PRO A 45 25.73 -17.77 2.46
CA PRO A 45 24.50 -18.55 2.39
C PRO A 45 23.55 -18.28 3.57
N LEU A 46 24.06 -17.99 4.77
CA LEU A 46 23.23 -17.66 5.94
C LEU A 46 22.54 -16.31 5.77
N VAL A 47 23.29 -15.29 5.32
CA VAL A 47 22.72 -13.96 5.05
C VAL A 47 21.72 -14.02 3.90
N GLY A 48 22.05 -14.76 2.84
CA GLY A 48 21.18 -14.95 1.67
C GLY A 48 19.87 -15.66 2.03
N THR A 49 19.95 -16.75 2.80
CA THR A 49 18.74 -17.48 3.24
C THR A 49 17.86 -16.63 4.15
N LEU A 50 18.43 -15.87 5.08
CA LEU A 50 17.67 -14.93 5.91
C LEU A 50 16.96 -13.87 5.07
N TRP A 51 17.64 -13.31 4.06
CA TRP A 51 17.04 -12.35 3.12
C TRP A 51 15.91 -12.95 2.30
N VAL A 52 16.05 -14.19 1.82
CA VAL A 52 14.99 -14.87 1.08
C VAL A 52 13.78 -15.11 1.97
N VAL A 53 13.99 -15.56 3.21
CA VAL A 53 12.91 -15.81 4.18
C VAL A 53 12.17 -14.51 4.50
N THR A 54 12.88 -13.42 4.78
CA THR A 54 12.23 -12.11 5.06
C THR A 54 11.48 -11.59 3.84
N PHE A 55 12.03 -11.77 2.64
CA PHE A 55 11.34 -11.39 1.40
C PHE A 55 10.07 -12.20 1.16
N ILE A 56 10.08 -13.51 1.41
CA ILE A 56 8.90 -14.36 1.32
C ILE A 56 7.84 -13.92 2.33
N ILE A 57 8.22 -13.72 3.61
CA ILE A 57 7.28 -13.25 4.65
C ILE A 57 6.67 -11.89 4.26
N PHE A 58 7.48 -10.98 3.70
CA PHE A 58 7.00 -9.69 3.22
C PHE A 58 5.97 -9.84 2.08
N LEU A 59 6.24 -10.71 1.10
CA LEU A 59 5.29 -10.99 0.02
C LEU A 59 3.99 -11.60 0.56
N PHE A 60 4.07 -12.57 1.47
CA PHE A 60 2.89 -13.14 2.13
C PHE A 60 2.12 -12.10 2.92
N SER A 61 2.81 -11.19 3.62
CA SER A 61 2.17 -10.11 4.40
C SER A 61 1.46 -9.11 3.49
N ARG A 62 2.04 -8.78 2.33
CA ARG A 62 1.41 -7.95 1.29
C ARG A 62 0.16 -8.62 0.70
N VAL A 63 0.23 -9.91 0.41
CA VAL A 63 -0.91 -10.69 -0.13
C VAL A 63 -2.02 -10.83 0.91
N ASN A 64 -1.70 -11.12 2.17
CA ASN A 64 -2.71 -11.23 3.23
C ASN A 64 -3.38 -9.89 3.53
N LYS A 65 -2.64 -8.77 3.54
CA LYS A 65 -3.23 -7.44 3.74
C LYS A 65 -4.25 -7.10 2.64
N SER A 66 -3.99 -7.52 1.40
CA SER A 66 -4.94 -7.36 0.31
C SER A 66 -6.21 -8.19 0.51
N ARG A 67 -6.19 -9.26 1.32
CA ARG A 67 -7.33 -10.15 1.52
C ARG A 67 -8.26 -9.70 2.63
N GLU A 68 -7.73 -9.13 3.72
CA GLU A 68 -8.56 -8.54 4.78
C GLU A 68 -9.38 -7.34 4.24
N GLU A 69 -8.77 -6.50 3.40
CA GLU A 69 -9.47 -5.33 2.83
C GLU A 69 -10.59 -5.72 1.85
N ASN A 70 -10.49 -6.87 1.17
CA ASN A 70 -11.59 -7.38 0.32
C ASN A 70 -12.72 -8.00 1.14
N LEU A 71 -12.42 -8.64 2.29
CA LEU A 71 -13.46 -9.25 3.12
C LEU A 71 -14.36 -8.19 3.77
N ASP A 72 -13.76 -7.08 4.23
CA ASP A 72 -14.51 -5.95 4.77
C ASP A 72 -15.30 -5.21 3.68
N LEU A 73 -14.78 -5.16 2.44
CA LEU A 73 -15.47 -4.52 1.31
C LEU A 73 -16.65 -5.36 0.81
N ASP A 74 -16.50 -6.68 0.75
CA ASP A 74 -17.58 -7.60 0.37
C ASP A 74 -18.72 -7.57 1.41
N GLU A 75 -18.39 -7.46 2.71
CA GLU A 75 -19.40 -7.30 3.78
C GLU A 75 -20.14 -5.95 3.70
N ILE A 76 -19.45 -4.86 3.34
CA ILE A 76 -20.08 -3.54 3.10
C ILE A 76 -20.93 -3.55 1.81
N LEU A 77 -20.52 -4.28 0.77
CA LEU A 77 -21.26 -4.31 -0.50
C LEU A 77 -22.59 -5.05 -0.40
N GLU A 78 -22.69 -6.05 0.47
CA GLU A 78 -23.94 -6.79 0.69
C GLU A 78 -24.98 -5.96 1.46
N GLU A 79 -24.56 -4.98 2.27
CA GLU A 79 -25.46 -4.06 2.97
C GLU A 79 -25.92 -2.86 2.10
N VAL A 80 -25.18 -2.50 1.04
CA VAL A 80 -25.48 -1.34 0.16
C VAL A 80 -26.33 -1.72 -1.07
N GLN A 81 -26.85 -2.94 -1.15
CA GLN A 81 -27.60 -3.43 -2.31
C GLN A 81 -29.04 -2.91 -2.45
N GLU A 82 -29.48 -1.95 -1.65
CA GLU A 82 -30.79 -1.30 -1.81
C GLU A 82 -30.66 0.22 -1.83
N THR A 83 -30.31 0.78 -2.98
CA THR A 83 -30.94 1.95 -3.64
C THR A 83 -29.96 2.64 -4.58
N ILE A 84 -29.91 2.21 -5.84
CA ILE A 84 -29.25 2.96 -6.91
C ILE A 84 -30.12 4.21 -7.16
N TYR A 85 -29.63 5.38 -6.72
CA TYR A 85 -30.26 6.66 -7.01
C TYR A 85 -29.67 7.24 -8.29
N GLU A 86 -30.52 7.39 -9.31
CA GLU A 86 -30.18 8.12 -10.53
C GLU A 86 -30.18 9.63 -10.22
N PRO A 87 -29.09 10.37 -10.50
CA PRO A 87 -29.01 11.79 -10.14
C PRO A 87 -30.02 12.60 -10.95
N THR A 88 -30.80 13.44 -10.25
CA THR A 88 -31.75 14.39 -10.86
C THR A 88 -31.02 15.35 -11.83
N PRO A 89 -31.53 15.55 -13.06
CA PRO A 89 -30.81 16.23 -14.14
C PRO A 89 -30.63 17.76 -14.00
N ASP A 90 -31.11 18.38 -12.92
CA ASP A 90 -31.19 19.85 -12.79
C ASP A 90 -30.14 20.49 -11.87
N THR A 91 -29.15 19.74 -11.37
CA THR A 91 -28.11 20.26 -10.47
C THR A 91 -26.72 20.18 -11.09
N SER A 92 -26.02 21.32 -11.17
CA SER A 92 -24.62 21.34 -11.60
C SER A 92 -23.69 21.00 -10.44
N PHE A 93 -22.94 19.90 -10.56
CA PHE A 93 -21.96 19.47 -9.57
C PHE A 93 -20.54 19.89 -9.99
N VAL A 94 -19.71 20.27 -9.01
CA VAL A 94 -18.28 20.47 -9.23
C VAL A 94 -17.54 19.19 -8.84
N ILE A 95 -17.22 18.37 -9.84
CA ILE A 95 -16.50 17.10 -9.65
C ILE A 95 -14.98 17.36 -9.78
N PRO A 96 -14.16 16.92 -8.81
CA PRO A 96 -12.71 17.06 -8.92
C PRO A 96 -12.16 16.13 -10.01
N SER A 97 -11.23 16.61 -10.84
CA SER A 97 -10.60 15.81 -11.90
C SER A 97 -9.74 14.66 -11.37
N PHE A 98 -9.31 14.75 -10.11
CA PHE A 98 -8.48 13.74 -9.45
C PHE A 98 -9.07 13.40 -8.08
N CYS A 99 -8.94 12.13 -7.69
CA CYS A 99 -9.33 11.69 -6.37
C CYS A 99 -8.42 12.34 -5.30
N PRO A 100 -8.98 12.99 -4.26
CA PRO A 100 -8.18 13.65 -3.23
C PRO A 100 -7.36 12.67 -2.37
N TYR A 101 -7.74 11.38 -2.38
CA TYR A 101 -7.11 10.37 -1.55
C TYR A 101 -5.99 9.60 -2.26
N CYS A 102 -6.24 9.08 -3.46
CA CYS A 102 -5.25 8.29 -4.21
C CYS A 102 -4.56 9.06 -5.34
N ARG A 103 -5.02 10.28 -5.65
CA ARG A 103 -4.53 11.14 -6.76
C ARG A 103 -4.72 10.55 -8.16
N GLU A 104 -5.52 9.50 -8.31
CA GLU A 104 -5.88 8.95 -9.61
C GLU A 104 -6.95 9.80 -10.31
N PRO A 105 -6.97 9.83 -11.66
CA PRO A 105 -7.94 10.61 -12.42
C PRO A 105 -9.35 10.05 -12.24
N VAL A 106 -10.34 10.95 -12.13
CA VAL A 106 -11.75 10.58 -12.05
C VAL A 106 -12.31 10.46 -13.47
N ILE A 107 -12.80 9.27 -13.84
CA ILE A 107 -13.42 9.00 -15.13
C ILE A 107 -14.93 9.20 -14.98
N LEU A 108 -15.46 10.30 -15.54
CA LEU A 108 -16.86 10.69 -15.37
C LEU A 108 -17.87 9.66 -15.91
N GLU A 109 -17.47 8.88 -16.92
CA GLU A 109 -18.30 7.84 -17.55
C GLU A 109 -18.50 6.61 -16.66
N GLU A 110 -17.66 6.43 -15.64
CA GLU A 110 -17.62 5.24 -14.78
C GLU A 110 -17.88 5.59 -13.30
N ILE A 111 -18.61 6.67 -13.03
CA ILE A 111 -18.92 7.09 -11.67
C ILE A 111 -20.10 6.31 -11.12
N ASP A 112 -19.83 5.49 -10.10
CA ASP A 112 -20.85 4.86 -9.27
C ASP A 112 -21.28 5.83 -8.16
N TRP A 113 -22.49 6.36 -8.28
CA TRP A 113 -23.09 7.27 -7.31
C TRP A 113 -23.68 6.48 -6.14
N ILE A 114 -23.31 6.88 -4.92
CA ILE A 114 -23.88 6.31 -3.68
C ILE A 114 -25.03 7.19 -3.20
N ARG A 115 -24.89 8.52 -3.34
CA ARG A 115 -25.90 9.52 -2.98
C ARG A 115 -25.92 10.64 -4.01
N SER A 116 -26.89 11.53 -3.91
CA SER A 116 -27.03 12.70 -4.80
C SER A 116 -25.80 13.61 -4.85
N ASP A 117 -24.97 13.61 -3.80
CA ASP A 117 -23.79 14.46 -3.62
C ASP A 117 -22.53 13.65 -3.29
N GLU A 118 -22.54 12.33 -3.41
CA GLU A 118 -21.41 11.46 -3.07
C GLU A 118 -21.24 10.33 -4.08
N PHE A 119 -20.01 10.11 -4.52
CA PHE A 119 -19.65 9.01 -5.41
C PHE A 119 -18.42 8.23 -4.92
N LEU A 120 -18.29 6.98 -5.36
CA LEU A 120 -17.17 6.11 -4.98
C LEU A 120 -15.99 6.26 -5.96
N CYS A 121 -14.77 6.40 -5.45
CA CYS A 121 -13.58 6.32 -6.29
C CYS A 121 -13.23 4.86 -6.64
N ARG A 122 -13.27 4.50 -7.93
CA ARG A 122 -12.96 3.13 -8.39
C ARG A 122 -11.55 2.64 -8.05
N PHE A 123 -10.58 3.53 -7.90
CA PHE A 123 -9.19 3.18 -7.63
C PHE A 123 -8.89 2.90 -6.15
N CYS A 124 -9.57 3.59 -5.23
CA CYS A 124 -9.30 3.48 -3.80
C CYS A 124 -10.51 3.17 -2.92
N GLY A 125 -11.68 2.98 -3.52
CA GLY A 125 -12.93 2.68 -2.81
C GLY A 125 -13.45 3.80 -1.90
N LYS A 126 -12.78 4.95 -1.85
CA LYS A 126 -13.19 6.05 -0.95
C LYS A 126 -14.31 6.89 -1.54
N THR A 127 -15.26 7.22 -0.68
CA THR A 127 -16.35 8.15 -0.99
C THR A 127 -15.83 9.58 -1.14
N ILE A 128 -16.20 10.22 -2.24
CA ILE A 128 -15.89 11.61 -2.54
C ILE A 128 -17.19 12.39 -2.55
N SER A 129 -17.30 13.40 -1.68
CA SER A 129 -18.42 14.33 -1.68
C SER A 129 -18.20 15.44 -2.70
N VAL A 130 -19.21 15.71 -3.51
CA VAL A 130 -19.25 16.79 -4.49
C VAL A 130 -20.06 17.95 -3.94
N LYS A 131 -19.58 19.17 -4.16
CA LYS A 131 -20.32 20.37 -3.78
C LYS A 131 -21.29 20.74 -4.90
N ILE A 132 -22.56 20.88 -4.54
CA ILE A 132 -23.59 21.48 -5.39
C ILE A 132 -23.33 22.98 -5.45
N LYS A 133 -23.35 23.57 -6.65
CA LYS A 133 -23.17 25.00 -6.86
C LYS A 133 -24.51 25.75 -6.80
#